data_AF-A0A662PQ34-F1
#
_entry.id   AF-A0A662PQ34-F1
#
_cell.length_a   1.000
_cell.length_b   1.000
_cell.length_c   1.000
_cell.angle_alpha   90.00
_cell.angle_beta   90.00
_cell.angle_gamma   90.00
#
_symmetry.space_group_name_H-M   'P 1'
#
loop_
_entity.id
_entity.type
_entity.pdbx_description
1 polymer ?
#
loop_
_entity_poly.entity_id
_entity_poly.type
_entity_poly.pdbx_seq_one_letter_code
_entity_poly.pdbx_strand_id
1 'polypeptide(L)'
;MVIIGGAANNFGVLLGSALFVTLRKVITFYKDVFKPFLPFDVVWLEYLLLGIILIIVLIYRPEGIIPEKPSRTLSRRELDQIMRELKLKTAK
;
A
#
# COMPACT_ATOMS: atom_id res chain seq x y z
N MET A 1 7.21 -2.69 -1.90
CA MET A 1 6.44 -3.80 -1.31
C MET A 1 4.98 -3.55 -1.54
N VAL A 2 4.26 -4.55 -2.05
CA VAL A 2 2.82 -4.46 -2.35
C VAL A 2 2.00 -4.26 -1.06
N ILE A 3 2.38 -4.95 0.02
CA ILE A 3 1.72 -4.85 1.33
C ILE A 3 1.78 -3.43 1.90
N ILE A 4 2.95 -2.77 1.78
CA ILE A 4 3.14 -1.38 2.26
C ILE A 4 2.47 -0.38 1.32
N GLY A 5 2.55 -0.61 0.01
CA GLY A 5 2.09 0.33 -1.01
C GLY A 5 0.60 0.27 -1.35
N GLY A 6 -0.07 -0.82 -0.98
CA GLY A 6 -1.43 -1.16 -1.40
C GLY A 6 -1.44 -2.06 -2.64
N ALA A 7 -2.31 -3.08 -2.63
CA ALA A 7 -2.40 -4.09 -3.69
C ALA A 7 -2.82 -3.53 -5.07
N ALA A 8 -3.45 -2.36 -5.10
CA ALA A 8 -4.05 -1.79 -6.30
C ALA A 8 -3.54 -0.37 -6.67
N ASN A 9 -2.41 0.08 -6.10
CA ASN A 9 -1.82 1.37 -6.47
C ASN A 9 -0.32 1.27 -6.77
N ASN A 10 0.01 1.28 -8.07
CA ASN A 10 1.39 1.23 -8.56
C ASN A 10 2.30 2.30 -7.95
N PHE A 11 1.78 3.50 -7.67
CA PHE A 11 2.57 4.59 -7.10
C PHE A 11 2.92 4.34 -5.62
N GLY A 12 1.96 3.85 -4.85
CA GLY A 12 2.18 3.46 -3.46
C GLY A 12 3.13 2.27 -3.36
N VAL A 13 3.02 1.30 -4.26
CA VAL A 13 3.97 0.18 -4.35
C VAL A 13 5.37 0.66 -4.68
N LEU A 14 5.54 1.61 -5.61
CA LEU A 14 6.84 2.19 -5.93
C LEU A 14 7.46 2.88 -4.70
N LEU A 15 6.72 3.79 -4.06
CA LEU A 15 7.20 4.50 -2.87
C LEU A 15 7.52 3.55 -1.71
N GLY A 16 6.61 2.61 -1.41
CA GLY A 16 6.82 1.62 -0.37
C GLY A 16 7.99 0.69 -0.67
N SER A 17 8.27 0.38 -1.93
CA SER A 17 9.47 -0.37 -2.34
C SER A 17 10.74 0.46 -2.14
N ALA A 18 10.75 1.70 -2.63
CA ALA A 18 11.91 2.58 -2.53
C ALA A 18 12.29 2.86 -1.07
N LEU A 19 11.29 3.17 -0.23
CA LEU A 19 11.49 3.41 1.20
C LEU A 19 12.04 2.16 1.89
N PHE A 20 11.41 0.99 1.67
CA PHE A 20 11.83 -0.26 2.29
C PHE A 20 13.26 -0.65 1.90
N VAL A 21 13.59 -0.58 0.61
CA VAL A 21 14.93 -0.90 0.10
C VAL A 21 15.98 0.06 0.67
N THR A 22 15.66 1.35 0.73
CA THR A 22 16.58 2.36 1.28
C THR A 22 16.85 2.13 2.75
N LEU A 23 15.80 1.92 3.56
CA LEU A 23 15.93 1.59 4.99
C LEU A 23 16.78 0.35 5.21
N ARG A 24 16.48 -0.73 4.47
CA ARG A 24 17.26 -1.96 4.52
C ARG A 24 18.73 -1.74 4.18
N LYS A 25 19.00 -0.96 3.13
CA LYS A 25 20.36 -0.64 2.70
C LYS A 25 21.10 0.15 3.78
N VAL A 26 20.46 1.15 4.39
CA VAL A 26 21.02 1.94 5.48
C VAL A 26 21.35 1.05 6.68
N ILE A 27 20.42 0.21 7.14
CA ILE A 27 20.63 -0.69 8.28
C ILE A 27 21.80 -1.64 8.00
N THR A 28 21.85 -2.22 6.80
CA THR A 28 22.89 -3.18 6.42
C THR A 28 24.26 -2.50 6.22
N PHE A 29 24.28 -1.30 5.65
CA PHE A 29 25.50 -0.54 5.40
C PHE A 29 26.13 -0.03 6.70
N TYR A 30 25.31 0.44 7.64
CA TYR A 30 25.76 0.95 8.93
C TYR A 30 25.71 -0.11 10.04
N LYS A 31 25.61 -1.40 9.71
CA LYS A 31 25.47 -2.49 10.68
C LYS A 31 26.58 -2.51 11.74
N ASP A 32 27.80 -2.15 11.36
CA ASP A 32 28.96 -2.18 12.25
C ASP A 32 28.89 -1.05 13.29
N VAL A 33 28.19 0.04 12.98
CA VAL A 33 27.88 1.12 13.93
C VAL A 33 26.79 0.71 14.91
N PHE A 34 25.83 -0.13 14.50
CA PHE A 34 24.74 -0.57 15.35
C PHE A 34 25.11 -1.75 16.27
N LYS A 35 26.08 -2.58 15.88
CA LYS A 35 26.55 -3.74 16.65
C LYS A 35 26.88 -3.46 18.13
N PRO A 36 27.57 -2.36 18.49
CA PRO A 36 27.89 -2.06 19.89
C PRO A 36 26.67 -1.66 20.74
N PHE A 37 25.59 -1.19 20.12
CA PHE A 37 24.41 -0.68 20.84
C PHE A 37 23.29 -1.70 20.99
N LEU A 38 23.29 -2.75 20.16
CA LEU A 38 22.22 -3.74 20.13
C LEU A 38 22.71 -5.07 20.71
N PRO A 39 21.94 -5.71 21.61
CA PRO A 39 22.31 -7.01 22.18
C PRO A 39 22.04 -8.20 21.23
N PHE A 40 21.74 -7.94 19.95
CA PHE A 40 21.36 -8.95 18.96
C PHE A 40 21.88 -8.59 17.56
N ASP A 41 21.89 -9.57 16.65
CA ASP A 41 22.36 -9.36 15.28
C ASP A 41 21.52 -8.34 14.52
N VAL A 42 22.19 -7.41 13.84
CA VAL A 42 21.54 -6.34 13.05
C VAL A 42 20.63 -6.89 11.95
N VAL A 43 20.87 -8.13 11.51
CA VAL A 43 20.00 -8.84 10.57
C VAL A 43 18.58 -9.01 11.14
N TRP A 44 18.44 -9.24 12.44
CA TRP A 44 17.15 -9.41 13.11
C TRP A 44 16.43 -8.08 13.27
N LEU A 45 17.18 -6.98 13.39
CA LEU A 45 16.63 -5.62 13.41
C LEU A 45 15.85 -5.32 12.12
N GLU A 46 16.36 -5.78 10.97
CA GLU A 46 15.68 -5.63 9.68
C GLU A 46 14.30 -6.29 9.72
N TYR A 47 14.23 -7.56 10.13
CA TYR A 47 12.98 -8.32 10.20
C TYR A 47 12.00 -7.75 11.22
N LEU A 48 12.51 -7.30 12.38
CA LEU A 48 11.70 -6.67 13.42
C LEU A 48 11.05 -5.37 12.91
N LEU A 49 11.84 -4.48 12.31
CA LEU A 49 11.35 -3.24 11.73
C LEU A 49 10.34 -3.49 10.61
N LEU A 50 10.58 -4.52 9.78
CA LEU A 50 9.62 -4.96 8.78
C LEU A 50 8.28 -5.35 9.40
N GLY A 51 8.31 -6.20 10.43
CA GLY A 51 7.10 -6.65 11.12
C GLY A 51 6.33 -5.49 11.75
N ILE A 52 7.03 -4.55 12.40
CA ILE A 52 6.42 -3.36 13.00
C ILE A 52 5.78 -2.48 11.93
N ILE A 53 6.50 -2.18 10.84
CA ILE A 53 5.97 -1.38 9.72
C ILE A 53 4.72 -2.06 9.14
N LEU A 54 4.76 -3.37 8.96
CA LEU A 54 3.66 -4.14 8.42
C LEU A 54 2.42 -4.07 9.34
N ILE A 55 2.60 -4.22 10.66
CA ILE A 55 1.52 -4.08 11.65
C ILE A 55 0.94 -2.66 11.62
N ILE A 56 1.79 -1.63 11.61
CA ILE A 56 1.35 -0.22 11.52
C ILE A 56 0.52 0.00 10.26
N VAL A 57 1.00 -0.46 9.10
CA VAL A 57 0.26 -0.32 7.84
C VAL A 57 -1.10 -1.02 7.92
N LEU A 58 -1.16 -2.24 8.46
CA LEU A 58 -2.41 -2.97 8.60
C LEU A 58 -3.41 -2.30 9.54
N ILE A 59 -2.94 -1.71 10.65
CA ILE A 59 -3.80 -1.01 11.62
C ILE A 59 -4.38 0.28 11.02
N TYR A 60 -3.52 1.11 10.41
CA TYR A 60 -3.94 2.45 9.97
C TYR A 60 -4.53 2.47 8.56
N ARG A 61 -4.11 1.57 7.67
CA ARG A 61 -4.58 1.48 6.29
C ARG A 61 -4.51 0.05 5.75
N PRO A 62 -5.47 -0.82 6.13
CA PRO A 62 -5.53 -2.21 5.66
C PRO A 62 -5.70 -2.33 4.14
N GLU A 63 -6.26 -1.32 3.46
CA GLU A 63 -6.38 -1.24 2.00
C GLU A 63 -5.12 -0.70 1.30
N GLY A 64 -4.11 -0.27 2.06
CA GLY A 64 -2.88 0.36 1.56
C GLY A 64 -2.91 1.90 1.52
N ILE A 65 -1.76 2.52 1.22
CA ILE A 65 -1.57 3.99 1.28
C ILE A 65 -2.55 4.77 0.40
N ILE A 66 -3.03 4.18 -0.70
CA ILE A 66 -4.05 4.79 -1.57
C ILE A 66 -5.12 3.72 -1.84
N PRO A 67 -6.38 3.95 -1.41
CA PRO A 67 -7.47 3.01 -1.60
C PRO A 67 -7.78 2.89 -3.09
N GLU A 68 -8.15 1.69 -3.49
CA GLU A 68 -8.56 1.40 -4.85
C GLU A 68 -9.83 2.22 -5.20
N LYS A 69 -9.85 2.85 -6.38
CA LYS A 69 -11.11 3.45 -6.85
C LYS A 69 -12.07 2.30 -7.12
N PRO A 70 -13.33 2.36 -6.64
CA PRO A 70 -14.29 1.28 -6.84
C PRO A 70 -14.36 0.94 -8.33
N SER A 71 -14.10 -0.34 -8.63
CA SER A 71 -14.30 -0.89 -9.96
C SER A 71 -15.73 -0.59 -10.39
N ARG A 72 -15.90 -0.03 -11.59
CA ARG A 72 -17.24 0.24 -12.13
C ARG A 72 -17.89 -1.09 -12.48
N THR A 73 -18.84 -1.51 -11.66
CA THR A 73 -19.59 -2.77 -11.82
C THR A 73 -20.44 -2.79 -13.10
N LEU A 74 -20.76 -1.62 -13.66
CA LEU A 74 -21.50 -1.47 -14.91
C LEU A 74 -20.67 -0.77 -15.97
N SER A 75 -20.81 -1.23 -17.22
CA SER A 75 -20.19 -0.57 -18.37
C SER A 75 -20.81 0.83 -18.55
N ARG A 76 -20.02 1.79 -19.04
CA ARG A 76 -20.51 3.17 -19.30
C ARG A 76 -21.77 3.18 -20.17
N ARG A 77 -21.87 2.23 -21.12
CA ARG A 77 -23.02 2.12 -22.03
C ARG A 77 -24.30 1.70 -21.30
N GLU A 78 -24.18 0.77 -20.36
CA GLU A 78 -25.32 0.27 -19.56
C GLU A 78 -25.80 1.34 -18.60
N LEU A 79 -24.87 2.06 -17.96
CA LEU A 79 -25.18 3.23 -17.12
C LEU A 79 -25.92 4.33 -17.91
N ASP A 80 -25.47 4.62 -19.13
CA ASP A 80 -26.10 5.62 -20.00
C ASP A 80 -27.51 5.18 -20.46
N GLN A 81 -27.71 3.88 -20.70
CA GLN A 81 -29.03 3.33 -21.04
C GLN A 81 -30.01 3.43 -19.86
N ILE A 82 -29.60 3.00 -18.66
CA ILE A 82 -30.41 3.09 -17.44
C ILE A 82 -30.78 4.54 -17.15
N MET A 83 -29.83 5.47 -17.27
CA MET A 83 -30.11 6.90 -17.06
C MET A 83 -31.10 7.47 -18.10
N ARG A 84 -31.04 7.02 -19.36
CA ARG A 84 -31.99 7.42 -20.40
C ARG A 84 -33.39 6.87 -20.12
N GLU A 85 -33.50 5.60 -19.76
CA GLU A 85 -34.79 4.98 -19.41
C GLU A 85 -35.45 5.66 -18.22
N LEU A 86 -34.69 5.97 -17.17
CA LEU A 86 -35.20 6.71 -16.01
C LEU A 86 -35.72 8.10 -16.39
N LYS A 87 -34.96 8.86 -17.20
CA LYS A 87 -35.41 10.19 -17.66
C LYS A 87 -36.69 10.12 -18.48
N LEU A 88 -36.85 9.10 -19.33
CA LEU A 88 -38.05 8.91 -20.14
C LEU A 88 -39.26 8.50 -19.28
N LYS A 89 -39.05 7.75 -18.19
CA LYS A 89 -40.10 7.36 -17.25
C LYS A 89 -40.59 8.51 -16.37
N THR A 90 -39.70 9.43 -15.98
CA THR A 90 -40.06 10.61 -15.16
C THR A 90 -40.72 11.71 -15.99
N ALA A 91 -40.50 11.73 -17.30
CA ALA A 91 -41.09 12.72 -18.22
C ALA A 91 -42.48 12.34 -18.75
N LYS A 92 -43.03 11.19 -18.34
CA LYS A 92 -44.32 10.65 -18.76
C LYS A 92 -45.26 10.57 -17.55
#